data_AF-A0A6F8ZQ00-F1
#
_entry.id   AF-A0A6F8ZQ00-F1
#
_cell.length_a   1.000
_cell.length_b   1.000
_cell.length_c   1.000
_cell.angle_alpha   90.00
_cell.angle_beta   90.00
_cell.angle_gamma   90.00
#
_symmetry.space_group_name_H-M   'P 1'
#
loop_
_entity.id
_entity.type
_entity.pdbx_description
1 polymer ?
#
loop_
_entity_poly.entity_id
_entity_poly.type
_entity_poly.pdbx_seq_one_letter_code
_entity_poly.pdbx_strand_id
1 'polypeptide(L)'
;MSLTSILSAEDIENAVKEFQEVKDVFQILDDDNSGYIEESELKFFLQRFVPGARTLTDAECKGFLSAADDDNDGKIGVEEFLIMVQS
;
A
#
# COMPACT_ATOMS: atom_id res chain seq x y z
N MET A 1 17.88 -2.76 -0.62
CA MET A 1 17.39 -2.18 -1.89
C MET A 1 16.19 -1.34 -1.54
N SER A 2 16.22 -0.05 -1.85
CA SER A 2 15.19 0.90 -1.40
C SER A 2 13.95 0.75 -2.28
N LEU A 3 12.76 0.76 -1.67
CA LEU A 3 11.46 0.75 -2.37
C LEU A 3 11.30 1.90 -3.38
N THR A 4 12.10 2.97 -3.23
CA THR A 4 12.21 4.11 -4.16
C THR A 4 12.58 3.73 -5.59
N SER A 5 13.04 2.49 -5.83
CA SER A 5 13.44 2.01 -7.16
C SER A 5 12.31 1.34 -7.95
N ILE A 6 11.17 1.02 -7.32
CA ILE A 6 10.12 0.16 -7.92
C ILE A 6 8.96 0.99 -8.49
N LEU A 7 8.72 2.16 -7.91
CA LEU A 7 7.70 3.15 -8.28
C LEU A 7 8.30 4.55 -8.05
N SER A 8 7.96 5.54 -8.89
CA SER A 8 8.43 6.91 -8.65
C SER A 8 7.91 7.35 -7.28
N ALA A 9 8.81 7.80 -6.40
CA ALA A 9 8.43 8.23 -5.05
C ALA A 9 7.33 9.30 -5.10
N GLU A 10 7.35 10.15 -6.14
CA GLU A 10 6.33 11.17 -6.40
C GLU A 10 4.94 10.58 -6.73
N ASP A 11 4.84 9.40 -7.34
CA ASP A 11 3.54 8.82 -7.70
C ASP A 11 2.81 8.26 -6.48
N ILE A 12 3.55 7.60 -5.58
CA ILE A 12 3.00 7.12 -4.30
C ILE A 12 2.73 8.32 -3.38
N GLU A 13 3.68 9.23 -3.26
CA GLU A 13 3.54 10.38 -2.36
C GLU A 13 2.36 11.27 -2.77
N ASN A 14 2.15 11.53 -4.07
CA ASN A 14 0.98 12.30 -4.54
C ASN A 14 -0.33 11.53 -4.39
N ALA A 15 -0.34 10.22 -4.67
CA ALA A 15 -1.53 9.38 -4.49
C ALA A 15 -2.02 9.37 -3.04
N VAL A 16 -1.11 9.48 -2.07
CA VAL A 16 -1.44 9.45 -0.64
C VAL A 16 -1.58 10.86 -0.05
N LYS A 17 -0.91 11.88 -0.60
CA LYS A 17 -1.01 13.29 -0.16
C LYS A 17 -2.39 13.91 -0.32
N GLU A 18 -3.16 13.49 -1.32
CA GLU A 18 -4.52 14.02 -1.56
C GLU A 18 -5.54 13.50 -0.54
N PHE A 19 -5.22 12.42 0.19
CA PHE A 19 -6.10 11.90 1.23
C PHE A 19 -5.74 12.50 2.58
N GLN A 20 -6.65 13.33 3.10
CA GLN A 20 -6.54 13.96 4.43
C GLN A 20 -6.45 12.94 5.57
N GLU A 21 -6.93 11.72 5.36
CA GLU A 21 -6.85 10.63 6.31
C GLU A 21 -6.34 9.37 5.62
N VAL A 22 -5.15 8.92 5.99
CA VAL A 22 -4.58 7.62 5.59
C VAL A 22 -5.54 6.45 5.87
N LYS A 23 -6.47 6.63 6.82
CA LYS A 23 -7.58 5.71 7.08
C LYS A 23 -8.58 5.58 5.93
N ASP A 24 -8.86 6.66 5.21
CA ASP A 24 -9.75 6.62 4.04
C ASP A 24 -9.11 5.80 2.92
N VAL A 25 -7.81 6.01 2.72
CA VAL A 25 -7.00 5.21 1.79
C VAL A 25 -7.03 3.74 2.17
N PHE A 26 -6.83 3.44 3.45
CA PHE A 26 -6.90 2.09 3.96
C PHE A 26 -8.26 1.44 3.68
N GLN A 27 -9.37 2.14 3.95
CA GLN A 27 -10.71 1.64 3.64
C GLN A 27 -10.99 1.45 2.15
N ILE A 28 -10.32 2.19 1.27
CA ILE A 28 -10.45 2.00 -0.18
C ILE A 28 -9.72 0.74 -0.64
N LEU A 29 -8.67 0.34 0.08
CA LEU A 29 -7.83 -0.82 -0.23
C LEU A 29 -8.37 -2.11 0.39
N ASP A 30 -8.84 -2.02 1.63
CA ASP A 30 -9.48 -3.10 2.40
C ASP A 30 -10.92 -3.32 1.87
N ASP A 31 -11.03 -4.10 0.78
CA ASP A 31 -12.29 -4.33 0.07
C ASP A 31 -13.21 -5.23 0.90
N ASP A 32 -12.62 -6.16 1.65
CA ASP A 32 -13.35 -7.10 2.50
C ASP A 32 -13.63 -6.57 3.93
N ASN A 33 -13.10 -5.39 4.27
CA ASN A 33 -13.21 -4.77 5.59
C ASN A 33 -12.68 -5.70 6.70
N SER A 34 -11.64 -6.48 6.41
CA SER A 34 -10.96 -7.33 7.39
C SER A 34 -10.16 -6.52 8.41
N GLY A 35 -9.86 -5.27 8.11
CA GLY A 35 -8.96 -4.42 8.90
C GLY A 35 -7.48 -4.63 8.58
N TYR A 36 -7.18 -5.39 7.51
CA TYR A 36 -5.84 -5.70 7.05
C TYR A 36 -5.78 -5.62 5.53
N ILE A 37 -4.69 -5.11 4.96
CA ILE A 37 -4.46 -5.17 3.52
C ILE A 37 -3.71 -6.47 3.21
N GLU A 38 -4.37 -7.36 2.46
CA GLU A 38 -3.78 -8.63 2.03
C GLU A 38 -3.00 -8.49 0.71
N GLU A 39 -2.14 -9.46 0.39
CA GLU A 39 -1.36 -9.49 -0.86
C GLU A 39 -2.25 -9.33 -2.11
N SER A 40 -3.43 -9.95 -2.09
CA SER A 40 -4.43 -9.87 -3.17
C SER A 40 -5.00 -8.48 -3.36
N GLU A 41 -5.15 -7.70 -2.29
CA GLU A 41 -5.70 -6.35 -2.32
C GLU A 41 -4.62 -5.33 -2.67
N LEU A 42 -3.44 -5.50 -2.08
CA LEU A 42 -2.24 -4.74 -2.37
C LEU A 42 -1.86 -4.83 -3.87
N LYS A 43 -2.14 -5.95 -4.51
CA LYS A 43 -1.93 -6.12 -5.97
C LYS A 43 -2.62 -5.06 -6.82
N PHE A 44 -3.78 -4.59 -6.36
CA PHE A 44 -4.58 -3.57 -7.02
C PHE A 44 -4.36 -2.17 -6.44
N PHE A 45 -3.45 -2.01 -5.47
CA PHE A 45 -3.15 -0.74 -4.79
C PHE A 45 -3.05 0.42 -5.78
N LEU A 46 -2.15 0.33 -6.76
CA LEU A 46 -1.94 1.38 -7.76
C LEU A 46 -3.19 1.70 -8.58
N GLN A 47 -4.03 0.69 -8.87
CA GLN A 47 -5.25 0.87 -9.63
C GLN A 47 -6.35 1.60 -8.84
N ARG A 48 -6.29 1.55 -7.50
CA ARG A 48 -7.24 2.29 -6.65
C ARG A 48 -6.97 3.79 -6.64
N PHE A 49 -5.72 4.22 -6.82
CA PHE A 49 -5.37 5.64 -6.89
C PHE A 49 -5.29 6.18 -8.31
N VAL A 50 -4.73 5.40 -9.23
CA VAL A 50 -4.50 5.83 -10.61
C VAL A 50 -5.31 4.93 -11.55
N PRO A 51 -6.43 5.43 -12.10
CA PRO A 51 -7.22 4.70 -13.07
C PRO A 51 -6.37 4.33 -14.30
N GLY A 52 -6.23 3.02 -14.56
CA GLY A 52 -5.43 2.49 -15.65
C GLY A 52 -3.96 2.18 -15.32
N ALA A 53 -3.55 2.30 -14.05
CA ALA A 53 -2.23 1.84 -13.62
C ALA A 53 -2.07 0.31 -13.73
N ARG A 54 -0.81 -0.12 -13.75
CA ARG A 54 -0.46 -1.55 -13.71
C ARG A 54 -0.77 -2.13 -12.33
N THR A 55 -1.11 -3.41 -12.28
CA THR A 55 -1.11 -4.16 -11.02
C THR A 55 0.33 -4.39 -10.57
N LEU A 56 0.53 -4.53 -9.26
CA LEU A 56 1.79 -4.99 -8.72
C LEU A 56 2.03 -6.45 -9.11
N THR A 57 3.29 -6.81 -9.32
CA THR A 57 3.71 -8.20 -9.46
C THR A 57 3.90 -8.82 -8.08
N ASP A 58 3.83 -10.14 -7.97
CA ASP A 58 3.94 -10.83 -6.67
C ASP A 58 5.30 -10.54 -5.97
N ALA A 59 6.36 -10.27 -6.75
CA ALA A 59 7.65 -9.83 -6.21
C ALA A 59 7.60 -8.42 -5.62
N GLU A 60 6.84 -7.51 -6.24
CA GLU A 60 6.63 -6.15 -5.73
C GLU A 60 5.70 -6.15 -4.52
N CYS A 61 4.63 -6.94 -4.55
CA CYS A 61 3.77 -7.14 -3.39
C CYS A 61 4.59 -7.64 -2.21
N LYS A 62 5.42 -8.68 -2.38
CA LYS A 62 6.32 -9.16 -1.31
C LYS A 62 7.31 -8.11 -0.82
N GLY A 63 7.88 -7.32 -1.74
CA GLY A 63 8.81 -6.26 -1.37
C GLY A 63 8.14 -5.17 -0.54
N PHE A 64 6.90 -4.83 -0.90
CA PHE A 64 6.08 -3.85 -0.20
C PHE A 64 5.59 -4.38 1.14
N LEU A 65 5.08 -5.61 1.17
CA LEU A 65 4.70 -6.31 2.40
C LEU A 65 5.89 -6.34 3.36
N SER A 66 7.04 -6.86 2.96
CA SER A 66 8.23 -6.96 3.82
C SER A 66 8.77 -5.62 4.33
N ALA A 67 8.34 -4.49 3.76
CA ALA A 67 8.74 -3.17 4.20
C ALA A 67 7.68 -2.47 5.07
N ALA A 68 6.42 -2.91 5.00
CA ALA A 68 5.30 -2.36 5.74
C ALA A 68 4.88 -3.27 6.92
N ASP A 69 4.95 -4.59 6.74
CA ASP A 69 4.69 -5.66 7.70
C ASP A 69 5.83 -5.73 8.74
N ASP A 70 5.64 -5.08 9.88
CA ASP A 70 6.61 -5.05 10.99
C ASP A 70 6.40 -6.25 11.92
N ASP A 71 5.15 -6.69 12.09
CA ASP A 71 4.79 -7.80 12.97
C ASP A 71 4.94 -9.20 12.32
N ASN A 72 5.21 -9.25 11.02
CA ASN A 72 5.40 -10.44 10.18
C ASN A 72 4.17 -11.35 10.14
N ASP A 73 2.96 -10.79 10.18
CA ASP A 73 1.70 -11.53 10.04
C ASP A 73 1.35 -11.85 8.57
N GLY A 74 2.08 -11.26 7.62
CA GLY A 74 1.88 -11.44 6.19
C GLY A 74 0.75 -10.58 5.63
N LYS A 75 0.36 -9.52 6.34
CA LYS A 75 -0.62 -8.51 5.95
C LYS A 75 -0.10 -7.13 6.38
N ILE A 76 -0.85 -6.09 6.06
CA ILE A 76 -0.52 -4.73 6.50
C ILE A 76 -1.71 -4.18 7.28
N GLY A 77 -1.52 -3.96 8.58
CA GLY A 77 -2.50 -3.33 9.44
C GLY A 77 -2.60 -1.82 9.23
N VAL A 78 -3.68 -1.22 9.76
CA VAL A 78 -3.92 0.24 9.69
C VAL A 78 -2.75 1.03 10.32
N GLU A 79 -2.24 0.57 11.46
CA GLU A 79 -1.13 1.22 12.16
C GLU A 79 0.17 1.13 11.37
N GLU A 80 0.47 -0.02 10.77
CA GLU A 80 1.64 -0.25 9.93
C GLU A 80 1.60 0.61 8.66
N PHE A 81 0.44 0.66 8.01
CA PHE A 81 0.21 1.52 6.85
C PHE A 81 0.38 3.01 7.19
N LEU A 82 -0.11 3.45 8.35
CA LEU A 82 0.08 4.81 8.87
C LEU A 82 1.56 5.15 9.07
N ILE A 83 2.32 4.24 9.69
CA ILE A 83 3.75 4.40 9.92
C ILE A 83 4.50 4.47 8.59
N MET A 84 4.14 3.61 7.61
CA MET A 84 4.73 3.60 6.28
C MET A 84 4.51 4.91 5.52
N VAL A 85 3.31 5.49 5.63
CA VAL A 85 2.93 6.73 4.93
C VAL A 85 3.49 7.98 5.60
N GLN A 86 3.68 7.96 6.93
CA GLN A 86 4.19 9.11 7.70
C GLN A 86 5.72 9.09 7.91
N SER A 87 6.43 8.02 7.53
CA SER A 87 7.90 7.90 7.69
C SER A 87 8.72 8.63 6.64
#